data_AF-A0AAD4N8F9-F1
#
_entry.id   AF-A0AAD4N8F9-F1
#
_cell.length_a   1.000
_cell.length_b   1.000
_cell.length_c   1.000
_cell.angle_alpha   90.00
_cell.angle_beta   90.00
_cell.angle_gamma   90.00
#
_symmetry.space_group_name_H-M   'P 1'
#
loop_
_entity.id
_entity.type
_entity.pdbx_description
1 polymer ?
#
loop_
_entity_poly.entity_id
_entity_poly.type
_entity_poly.pdbx_seq_one_letter_code
_entity_poly.pdbx_strand_id
1 'polypeptide(L)'
;MNKRAFTSKDRNEKSQSRDSSNEICIQAPETVLTVPTVGEHVECETIIGAMSGEVLLVDNHANWIVLRRQRDPMCKPEMCFINLSHVRTVC
;
A
#
# COMPACT_ATOMS: atom_id res chain seq x y z
N MET A 1 40.57 -8.28 -64.22
CA MET A 1 40.50 -6.81 -64.02
C MET A 1 41.26 -6.48 -62.74
N ASN A 2 42.13 -5.48 -62.83
CA ASN A 2 42.95 -4.92 -61.76
C ASN A 2 42.04 -4.16 -60.75
N LYS A 3 42.44 -4.08 -59.47
CA LYS A 3 42.40 -2.87 -58.60
C LYS A 3 41.93 -3.08 -57.13
N ARG A 4 42.88 -2.72 -56.26
CA ARG A 4 42.79 -1.82 -55.09
C ARG A 4 42.56 -2.40 -53.69
N ALA A 5 43.32 -1.78 -52.80
CA ALA A 5 43.40 -1.93 -51.37
C ALA A 5 42.64 -0.82 -50.63
N PHE A 6 42.60 -0.95 -49.30
CA PHE A 6 42.35 0.06 -48.26
C PHE A 6 40.98 0.75 -48.23
N THR A 7 40.33 0.66 -47.07
CA THR A 7 39.77 1.73 -46.21
C THR A 7 38.99 1.04 -45.08
N SER A 8 38.72 1.59 -43.90
CA SER A 8 39.24 2.66 -43.05
C SER A 8 38.54 2.47 -41.69
N LYS A 9 39.16 3.00 -40.63
CA LYS A 9 38.65 3.10 -39.25
C LYS A 9 37.16 3.41 -39.16
N ASP A 10 36.49 2.91 -38.11
CA ASP A 10 35.79 3.82 -37.20
C ASP A 10 35.66 3.28 -35.78
N ARG A 11 35.97 4.19 -34.86
CA ARG A 11 35.85 4.06 -33.41
C ARG A 11 34.37 3.90 -33.06
N ASN A 12 34.06 3.00 -32.14
CA ASN A 12 33.03 3.32 -31.16
C ASN A 12 33.39 2.71 -29.81
N GLU A 13 33.96 3.57 -28.97
CA GLU A 13 33.94 3.39 -27.53
C GLU A 13 32.48 3.19 -27.09
N LYS A 14 32.19 2.03 -26.52
CA LYS A 14 31.17 1.95 -25.47
C LYS A 14 31.81 1.30 -24.27
N SER A 15 32.39 2.18 -23.45
CA SER A 15 32.60 1.99 -22.03
C SER A 15 31.37 1.34 -21.41
N GLN A 16 31.47 0.06 -21.08
CA GLN A 16 30.59 -0.56 -20.10
C GLN A 16 30.99 -0.01 -18.73
N SER A 17 30.41 1.13 -18.37
CA SER A 17 30.40 1.62 -17.00
C SER A 17 29.66 0.59 -16.16
N ARG A 18 30.43 -0.24 -15.46
CA ARG A 18 29.96 -1.17 -14.44
C ARG A 18 29.68 -0.35 -13.17
N ASP A 19 28.65 0.49 -13.22
CA ASP A 19 28.05 1.05 -12.00
C ASP A 19 27.26 -0.07 -11.33
N SER A 20 27.94 -0.83 -10.49
CA SER A 20 27.30 -1.66 -9.49
C SER A 20 26.74 -0.75 -8.41
N SER A 21 25.66 -0.04 -8.74
CA SER A 21 24.71 0.44 -7.73
C SER A 21 24.16 -0.81 -7.06
N ASN A 22 24.68 -1.16 -5.88
CA ASN A 22 24.05 -2.13 -5.01
C ASN A 22 22.69 -1.54 -4.63
N GLU A 23 21.64 -1.89 -5.37
CA GLU A 23 20.26 -1.65 -4.93
C GLU A 23 20.04 -2.46 -3.66
N ILE A 24 20.04 -1.77 -2.52
CA ILE A 24 19.61 -2.33 -1.25
C ILE A 24 18.08 -2.28 -1.29
N CYS A 25 17.45 -3.41 -1.66
CA CYS A 25 16.02 -3.58 -1.50
C CYS A 25 15.71 -3.72 0.00
N ILE A 26 15.37 -2.62 0.65
CA ILE A 26 14.85 -2.64 2.02
C ILE A 26 13.38 -3.08 1.91
N GLN A 27 13.07 -4.29 2.38
CA GLN A 27 11.68 -4.72 2.53
C GLN A 27 11.01 -3.81 3.55
N ALA A 28 9.93 -3.14 3.15
CA ALA A 28 9.06 -2.46 4.11
C ALA A 28 8.58 -3.50 5.14
N PRO A 29 8.61 -3.18 6.45
CA PRO A 29 8.19 -4.13 7.48
C PRO A 29 6.74 -4.58 7.24
N GLU A 30 6.45 -5.82 7.63
CA GLU A 30 5.10 -6.37 7.67
C GLU A 30 4.15 -5.32 8.27
N THR A 31 3.13 -4.90 7.52
CA THR A 31 2.35 -3.69 7.79
C THR A 31 1.77 -3.74 9.20
N VAL A 32 2.34 -2.96 10.13
CA VAL A 32 1.81 -2.82 11.48
C VAL A 32 0.47 -2.11 11.38
N LEU A 33 -0.63 -2.81 11.69
CA LEU A 33 -1.95 -2.20 11.76
C LEU A 33 -2.00 -1.29 12.99
N THR A 34 -2.03 0.02 12.75
CA THR A 34 -2.26 0.99 13.83
C THR A 34 -3.66 0.80 14.37
N VAL A 35 -3.77 0.62 15.69
CA VAL A 35 -5.06 0.55 16.37
C VAL A 35 -5.60 1.97 16.50
N PRO A 36 -6.78 2.28 15.95
CA PRO A 36 -7.38 3.61 16.02
C PRO A 36 -7.82 3.95 17.45
N THR A 37 -7.94 5.23 17.73
CA THR A 37 -8.43 5.77 19.00
C THR A 37 -9.95 5.95 18.95
N VAL A 38 -10.62 5.85 20.10
CA VAL A 38 -12.04 6.19 20.21
C VAL A 38 -12.28 7.64 19.79
N GLY A 39 -13.29 7.86 18.96
CA GLY A 39 -13.67 9.14 18.36
C GLY A 39 -13.02 9.41 17.00
N GLU A 40 -12.04 8.62 16.58
CA GLU A 40 -11.44 8.77 15.24
C GLU A 40 -12.35 8.21 14.15
N HIS A 41 -12.30 8.83 12.98
CA HIS A 41 -12.90 8.27 11.78
C HIS A 41 -11.90 7.31 11.14
N VAL A 42 -12.35 6.10 10.81
CA VAL A 42 -11.52 5.07 10.20
C VAL A 42 -12.10 4.63 8.86
N GLU A 43 -11.23 4.35 7.91
CA GLU A 43 -11.54 3.62 6.70
C GLU A 43 -10.70 2.35 6.67
N CYS A 44 -11.33 1.19 6.57
CA CYS A 44 -10.61 -0.08 6.57
C CYS A 44 -11.18 -1.07 5.56
N GLU A 45 -10.30 -1.93 5.02
CA GLU A 45 -10.71 -3.06 4.19
C GLU A 45 -10.74 -4.31 5.06
N THR A 46 -11.88 -4.98 5.12
CA THR A 46 -12.03 -6.25 5.84
C THR A 46 -12.18 -7.42 4.87
N ILE A 47 -12.17 -8.66 5.37
CA ILE A 47 -12.45 -9.83 4.52
C ILE A 47 -13.84 -9.81 3.86
N ILE A 48 -14.80 -9.05 4.41
CA ILE A 48 -16.16 -8.92 3.88
C ILE A 48 -16.36 -7.64 3.03
N GLY A 49 -15.34 -6.78 2.96
CA GLY A 49 -15.33 -5.56 2.15
C GLY A 49 -14.96 -4.30 2.94
N ALA A 50 -15.02 -3.17 2.24
CA ALA A 50 -14.70 -1.85 2.75
C ALA A 50 -15.72 -1.37 3.81
N MET A 51 -15.19 -0.81 4.89
CA MET A 51 -15.95 -0.23 6.00
C MET A 51 -15.39 1.14 6.34
N SER A 52 -16.27 2.09 6.65
CA SER A 52 -15.89 3.39 7.17
C SER A 52 -16.85 3.89 8.24
N GLY A 53 -16.33 4.62 9.22
CA GLY A 53 -17.14 5.16 10.30
C GLY A 53 -16.33 5.68 11.48
N GLU A 54 -17.04 6.15 12.49
CA GLU A 54 -16.44 6.68 13.72
C GLU A 54 -16.27 5.56 14.75
N VAL A 55 -15.07 5.42 15.33
CA VAL A 55 -14.79 4.41 16.35
C VAL A 55 -15.43 4.83 17.67
N LEU A 56 -16.39 4.06 18.15
CA LEU A 56 -17.06 4.31 19.43
C LEU A 56 -16.36 3.60 20.59
N LEU A 57 -15.75 2.45 20.34
CA LEU A 57 -15.09 1.65 21.36
C LEU A 57 -14.00 0.78 20.73
N VAL A 58 -12.91 0.60 21.47
CA VAL A 58 -11.85 -0.36 21.18
C VAL A 58 -11.72 -1.28 22.39
N ASP A 59 -11.80 -2.59 22.18
CA ASP A 59 -11.66 -3.57 23.26
C ASP A 59 -10.18 -3.94 23.54
N ASN A 60 -9.95 -4.78 24.54
CA ASN A 60 -8.59 -5.23 24.92
C ASN A 60 -7.92 -6.13 23.87
N HIS A 61 -8.69 -6.63 22.89
CA HIS A 61 -8.21 -7.40 21.75
C HIS A 61 -8.05 -6.52 20.50
N ALA A 62 -8.18 -5.19 20.66
CA ALA A 62 -8.16 -4.21 19.61
C ALA A 62 -9.24 -4.41 18.52
N ASN A 63 -10.36 -5.05 18.85
CA ASN A 63 -11.57 -5.01 18.02
C ASN A 63 -12.31 -3.69 18.20
N TRP A 64 -13.07 -3.28 17.19
CA TRP A 64 -13.71 -1.96 17.15
C TRP A 64 -15.23 -2.06 17.09
N ILE A 65 -15.91 -1.17 17.81
CA ILE A 65 -17.29 -0.81 17.55
C ILE A 65 -17.28 0.48 16.76
N VAL A 66 -17.83 0.47 15.55
CA VAL A 66 -17.83 1.60 14.63
C VAL A 66 -19.26 2.03 14.32
N LEU A 67 -19.52 3.34 14.39
CA LEU A 67 -20.75 3.93 13.90
C LEU A 67 -20.61 4.26 12.42
N ARG A 68 -21.18 3.40 11.57
CA ARG A 68 -21.20 3.58 10.12
C ARG A 68 -22.23 4.64 9.75
N ARG A 69 -21.76 5.73 9.15
CA ARG A 69 -22.64 6.69 8.47
C ARG A 69 -22.93 6.17 7.07
N GLN A 70 -24.20 5.90 6.80
CA GLN A 70 -24.67 5.54 5.47
C GLN A 70 -24.46 6.75 4.52
N ARG A 71 -24.16 6.48 3.25
CA ARG A 71 -24.02 7.56 2.24
C ARG A 71 -25.34 8.27 1.98
N ASP A 72 -26.45 7.56 2.18
CA ASP A 72 -27.79 8.12 2.11
C ASP A 72 -28.16 8.76 3.47
N PRO A 73 -28.41 10.08 3.54
CA PRO A 73 -28.78 10.75 4.79
C PRO A 73 -30.15 10.32 5.34
N MET A 74 -30.99 9.65 4.54
CA MET A 74 -32.25 9.07 5.00
C MET A 74 -32.05 7.73 5.70
N CYS A 75 -30.91 7.08 5.49
CA CYS A 75 -30.59 5.83 6.18
C CYS A 75 -30.08 6.13 7.58
N LYS A 76 -30.60 5.37 8.56
CA LYS A 76 -30.16 5.49 9.95
C LYS A 76 -28.70 5.04 10.07
N PRO A 77 -27.90 5.68 10.93
CA PRO A 77 -26.58 5.17 11.28
C PRO A 77 -26.67 3.74 11.79
N GLU A 78 -25.69 2.91 11.43
CA GLU A 78 -25.60 1.52 11.85
C GLU A 78 -24.37 1.33 12.73
N MET A 79 -24.52 0.59 13.83
CA MET A 79 -23.38 0.16 14.64
C MET A 79 -22.85 -1.16 14.10
N CYS A 80 -21.55 -1.22 13.85
CA CYS A 80 -20.87 -2.39 13.31
C CYS A 80 -19.74 -2.82 14.24
N PHE A 81 -19.59 -4.13 14.45
CA PHE A 81 -18.44 -4.71 15.12
C PHE A 81 -17.40 -5.14 14.09
N ILE A 82 -16.15 -4.71 14.25
CA ILE A 82 -15.03 -5.05 13.38
C ILE A 82 -14.03 -5.85 14.20
N ASN A 83 -13.83 -7.10 13.81
CA ASN A 83 -12.79 -7.95 14.39
C ASN A 83 -11.44 -7.63 13.74
N LEU A 84 -10.42 -7.29 14.54
CA LEU A 84 -9.11 -6.90 14.03
C LEU A 84 -8.47 -7.98 13.14
N SER A 85 -8.69 -9.27 13.47
CA SER A 85 -8.16 -10.38 12.67
C SER A 85 -8.74 -10.47 11.25
N HIS A 86 -9.83 -9.76 10.99
CA HIS A 86 -10.46 -9.67 9.67
C HIS A 86 -10.07 -8.39 8.91
N VAL A 87 -9.32 -7.49 9.52
CA VAL A 87 -8.86 -6.23 8.90
C VAL A 87 -7.58 -6.51 8.11
N ARG A 88 -7.59 -6.12 6.84
CA ARG A 88 -6.43 -6.24 5.94
C ARG A 88 -5.61 -4.96 5.93
N THR A 89 -6.29 -3.82 5.92
CA THR A 89 -5.68 -2.49 5.80
C THR A 89 -6.55 -1.46 6.52
N VAL A 90 -5.89 -0.43 7.05
CA VAL A 90 -6.52 0.75 7.66
C VAL A 90 -5.86 1.98 7.06
N CYS A 91 -6.65 2.99 6.70
CA CYS A 91 -6.21 4.27 6.15
C CYS A 91 -6.50 5.42 7.12
#